data_AF-A0A229ULZ3-F1
#
_entry.id   AF-A0A229ULZ3-F1
#
_cell.length_a   1.000
_cell.length_b   1.000
_cell.length_c   1.000
_cell.angle_alpha   90.00
_cell.angle_beta   90.00
_cell.angle_gamma   90.00
#
_symmetry.space_group_name_H-M   'P 1'
#
loop_
_entity.id
_entity.type
_entity.pdbx_description
1 polymer ?
#
loop_
_entity_poly.entity_id
_entity_poly.type
_entity_poly.pdbx_seq_one_letter_code
_entity_poly.pdbx_strand_id
1 'polypeptide(L)'
;MSQRQVRYLPAQVVKASAAPLPEGKSIARGWSAVPLGEDRDEMALAWQLDAAAFQLAAGQNSRLRLTVALDYRDAQLVEVFTRHSNEPIGTIDIRYAYVFQPFELLLSSEQTAAALEQGIRLVRKGGIQPLWVFDALDGTEERVMFAPHLMIGEPDCRIEEALHTMLSLSSLQPFGWMEGCREES
;
A
#
# COMPACT_ATOMS: atom_id res chain seq x y z
N MET A 1 14.44 -26.96 10.21
CA MET A 1 13.26 -26.20 9.77
C MET A 1 13.73 -24.78 9.53
N SER A 2 13.80 -24.35 8.26
CA SER A 2 14.31 -23.02 7.90
C SER A 2 13.19 -22.02 8.15
N GLN A 3 13.43 -21.05 9.05
CA GLN A 3 12.52 -19.93 9.28
C GLN A 3 12.32 -19.18 7.96
N ARG A 4 11.11 -19.22 7.39
CA ARG A 4 10.75 -18.38 6.25
C ARG A 4 10.57 -16.96 6.76
N GLN A 5 11.61 -16.14 6.59
CA GLN A 5 11.58 -14.72 6.92
C GLN A 5 10.67 -13.98 5.94
N VAL A 6 9.71 -13.21 6.46
CA VAL A 6 8.86 -12.31 5.65
C VAL A 6 9.72 -11.19 5.06
N ARG A 7 9.49 -10.89 3.78
CA ARG A 7 10.25 -9.88 3.04
C ARG A 7 9.34 -8.82 2.47
N TYR A 8 9.79 -7.59 2.55
CA TYR A 8 9.08 -6.42 2.02
C TYR A 8 9.83 -5.93 0.79
N LEU A 9 9.16 -5.95 -0.35
CA LEU A 9 9.69 -5.47 -1.62
C LEU A 9 8.95 -4.17 -1.98
N PRO A 10 9.53 -3.00 -1.63
CA PRO A 10 8.91 -1.72 -1.95
C PRO A 10 8.79 -1.54 -3.46
N ALA A 11 7.64 -1.00 -3.87
CA ALA A 11 7.40 -0.60 -5.23
C ALA A 11 7.82 0.85 -5.44
N GLN A 12 8.31 1.15 -6.62
CA GLN A 12 8.45 2.52 -7.10
C GLN A 12 7.16 2.92 -7.83
N VAL A 13 6.62 4.08 -7.47
CA VAL A 13 5.56 4.72 -8.25
C VAL A 13 6.19 5.30 -9.51
N VAL A 14 5.95 4.68 -10.66
CA VAL A 14 6.52 5.11 -11.96
C VAL A 14 5.55 5.97 -12.77
N LYS A 15 4.27 5.95 -12.40
CA LYS A 15 3.23 6.85 -12.93
C LYS A 15 2.19 7.07 -11.85
N ALA A 16 1.74 8.31 -11.71
CA ALA A 16 0.62 8.68 -10.87
C ALA A 16 -0.12 9.86 -11.51
N SER A 17 -1.36 10.07 -11.08
CA SER A 17 -2.13 11.24 -11.47
C SER A 17 -1.56 12.50 -10.81
N ALA A 18 -1.87 13.65 -11.39
CA ALA A 18 -1.63 14.94 -10.78
C ALA A 18 -2.99 15.50 -10.32
N ALA A 19 -3.18 15.59 -9.01
CA ALA A 19 -4.34 16.24 -8.41
C ALA A 19 -3.87 17.12 -7.25
N PRO A 20 -4.47 18.31 -7.06
CA PRO A 20 -4.23 19.10 -5.87
C PRO A 20 -4.75 18.36 -4.64
N LEU A 21 -4.07 18.51 -3.51
CA LEU A 21 -4.56 18.05 -2.22
C LEU A 21 -5.96 18.64 -1.96
N PRO A 22 -6.93 17.83 -1.49
CA PRO A 22 -8.25 18.34 -1.14
C PRO A 22 -8.17 19.45 -0.10
N GLU A 23 -9.06 20.44 -0.22
CA GLU A 23 -9.12 21.57 0.71
C GLU A 23 -9.31 21.09 2.17
N GLY A 24 -8.57 21.71 3.10
CA GLY A 24 -8.63 21.37 4.53
C GLY A 24 -7.95 20.04 4.90
N LYS A 25 -7.31 19.34 3.95
CA LYS A 25 -6.54 18.12 4.22
C LYS A 25 -5.03 18.35 4.12
N SER A 26 -4.29 17.62 4.94
CA SER A 26 -2.83 17.61 4.95
C SER A 26 -2.33 16.18 4.98
N ILE A 27 -1.24 15.89 4.26
CA ILE A 27 -0.54 14.62 4.42
C ILE A 27 0.15 14.61 5.78
N ALA A 28 -0.10 13.55 6.55
CA ALA A 28 0.44 13.44 7.89
C ALA A 28 1.98 13.52 7.89
N ARG A 29 2.52 14.19 8.92
CA ARG A 29 3.96 14.23 9.22
C ARG A 29 4.85 14.79 8.08
N GLY A 30 4.29 15.57 7.15
CA GLY A 30 5.02 16.14 6.02
C GLY A 30 5.51 15.09 5.02
N TRP A 31 4.90 13.90 5.02
CA TRP A 31 5.24 12.82 4.11
C TRP A 31 4.73 13.08 2.69
N SER A 32 5.29 12.36 1.73
CA SER A 32 4.91 12.41 0.33
C SER A 32 3.84 11.36 0.02
N ALA A 33 2.90 11.74 -0.82
CA ALA A 33 1.78 10.90 -1.23
C ALA A 33 1.35 11.28 -2.63
N VAL A 34 0.81 10.30 -3.34
CA VAL A 34 0.37 10.43 -4.73
C VAL A 34 -1.11 10.13 -4.85
N PRO A 35 -1.87 10.90 -5.65
CA PRO A 35 -3.27 10.62 -5.88
C PRO A 35 -3.44 9.55 -6.96
N LEU A 36 -4.42 8.69 -6.75
CA LEU A 36 -5.05 7.84 -7.75
C LEU A 36 -6.40 8.47 -8.11
N GLY A 37 -6.49 9.06 -9.31
CA GLY A 37 -7.70 9.71 -9.82
C GLY A 37 -8.76 8.70 -10.30
N GLU A 38 -9.74 9.13 -11.08
CA GLU A 38 -10.81 8.25 -11.59
C GLU A 38 -10.57 7.81 -13.04
N ASP A 39 -11.01 6.58 -13.37
CA ASP A 39 -11.13 6.03 -14.72
C ASP A 39 -9.85 6.04 -15.57
N ARG A 40 -9.51 7.18 -16.19
CA ARG A 40 -8.32 7.33 -17.05
C ARG A 40 -7.05 7.60 -16.26
N ASP A 41 -7.23 7.94 -15.00
CA ASP A 41 -6.17 8.20 -14.04
C ASP A 41 -5.69 6.89 -13.42
N GLU A 42 -4.54 6.43 -13.88
CA GLU A 42 -3.90 5.19 -13.42
C GLU A 42 -2.64 5.48 -12.59
N MET A 43 -2.42 4.66 -11.58
CA MET A 43 -1.12 4.57 -10.89
C MET A 43 -0.39 3.33 -11.36
N ALA A 44 0.88 3.47 -11.72
CA ALA A 44 1.73 2.35 -12.09
C ALA A 44 2.83 2.16 -11.06
N LEU A 45 3.00 0.90 -10.64
CA LEU A 45 3.98 0.43 -9.70
C LEU A 45 4.98 -0.48 -10.43
N ALA A 46 6.26 -0.34 -10.13
CA ALA A 46 7.31 -1.21 -10.64
C ALA A 46 8.28 -1.60 -9.53
N TRP A 47 8.89 -2.77 -9.67
CA TRP A 47 9.91 -3.25 -8.74
C TRP A 47 11.27 -3.27 -9.43
N GLN A 48 12.27 -2.72 -8.77
CA GLN A 48 13.67 -2.81 -9.21
C GLN A 48 14.36 -3.85 -8.35
N LEU A 49 14.52 -5.05 -8.88
CA LEU A 49 15.18 -6.17 -8.20
C LEU A 49 16.34 -6.68 -9.04
N ASP A 50 17.38 -7.15 -8.36
CA ASP A 50 18.39 -7.97 -9.03
C ASP A 50 17.82 -9.37 -9.36
N ALA A 51 18.55 -10.10 -10.22
CA ALA A 51 18.12 -11.42 -10.69
C ALA A 51 17.97 -12.44 -9.55
N ALA A 52 18.79 -12.37 -8.50
CA ALA A 52 18.73 -13.31 -7.39
C ALA A 52 17.50 -13.06 -6.51
N ALA A 53 17.20 -11.80 -6.21
CA ALA A 53 16.02 -11.37 -5.48
C ALA A 53 14.73 -11.70 -6.24
N PHE A 54 14.72 -11.49 -7.56
CA PHE A 54 13.60 -11.86 -8.42
C PHE A 54 13.30 -13.37 -8.36
N GLN A 55 14.31 -14.21 -8.61
CA GLN A 55 14.13 -15.67 -8.63
C GLN A 55 13.61 -16.22 -7.29
N LEU A 56 14.06 -15.62 -6.20
CA LEU A 56 13.65 -16.03 -4.86
C LEU A 56 12.21 -15.62 -4.53
N ALA A 57 11.74 -14.49 -5.07
CA ALA A 57 10.40 -13.96 -4.81
C ALA A 57 9.33 -14.49 -5.78
N ALA A 58 9.66 -14.67 -7.06
CA ALA A 58 8.72 -15.04 -8.13
C ALA A 58 8.02 -16.39 -7.89
N GLY A 59 8.65 -17.32 -7.15
CA GLY A 59 8.08 -18.62 -6.82
C GLY A 59 7.14 -18.63 -5.61
N GLN A 60 6.86 -17.48 -5.00
CA GLN A 60 6.15 -17.40 -3.72
C GLN A 60 4.85 -16.61 -3.83
N ASN A 61 3.86 -16.97 -3.02
CA ASN A 61 2.67 -16.14 -2.83
C ASN A 61 3.06 -14.82 -2.15
N SER A 62 2.29 -13.78 -2.41
CA SER A 62 2.53 -12.47 -1.81
C SER A 62 1.24 -11.71 -1.47
N ARG A 63 1.41 -10.59 -0.77
CA ARG A 63 0.36 -9.60 -0.59
C ARG A 63 0.83 -8.27 -1.15
N LEU A 64 0.06 -7.70 -2.08
CA LEU A 64 0.20 -6.30 -2.44
C LEU A 64 -0.46 -5.47 -1.34
N ARG A 65 0.30 -4.57 -0.70
CA ARG A 65 -0.20 -3.67 0.32
C ARG A 65 -0.13 -2.22 -0.15
N LEU A 66 -1.22 -1.48 0.03
CA LEU A 66 -1.33 -0.04 -0.21
C LEU A 66 -1.75 0.64 1.08
N THR A 67 -1.13 1.77 1.42
CA THR A 67 -1.48 2.53 2.64
C THR A 67 -2.05 3.88 2.28
N VAL A 68 -3.24 4.18 2.78
CA VAL A 68 -3.89 5.46 2.50
C VAL A 68 -3.26 6.61 3.30
N ALA A 69 -3.13 7.76 2.66
CA ALA A 69 -2.49 8.95 3.24
C ALA A 69 -3.49 9.98 3.78
N LEU A 70 -4.79 9.79 3.55
CA LEU A 70 -5.88 10.66 3.99
C LEU A 70 -7.02 9.82 4.59
N ASP A 71 -7.92 10.48 5.33
CA ASP A 71 -9.17 9.88 5.80
C ASP A 71 -10.26 9.92 4.72
N TYR A 72 -11.02 8.84 4.61
CA TYR A 72 -12.14 8.67 3.68
C TYR A 72 -13.41 8.27 4.45
N ARG A 73 -14.55 8.79 4.00
CA ARG A 73 -15.88 8.50 4.58
C ARG A 73 -16.79 7.79 3.59
N ASP A 74 -16.24 7.43 2.45
CA ASP A 74 -16.88 6.79 1.31
C ASP A 74 -16.24 5.44 1.00
N ALA A 75 -16.90 4.67 0.16
CA ALA A 75 -16.42 3.39 -0.35
C ALA A 75 -15.89 3.59 -1.77
N GLN A 76 -14.72 3.02 -2.06
CA GLN A 76 -14.09 3.05 -3.36
C GLN A 76 -13.35 1.73 -3.61
N LEU A 77 -13.31 1.32 -4.88
CA LEU A 77 -12.62 0.10 -5.29
C LEU A 77 -11.34 0.49 -6.04
N VAL A 78 -10.28 -0.28 -5.83
CA VAL A 78 -9.06 -0.19 -6.62
C VAL A 78 -8.88 -1.50 -7.36
N GLU A 79 -9.10 -1.47 -8.66
CA GLU A 79 -8.84 -2.59 -9.55
C GLU A 79 -7.34 -2.67 -9.86
N VAL A 80 -6.81 -3.89 -9.82
CA VAL A 80 -5.39 -4.18 -9.96
C VAL A 80 -5.20 -5.03 -11.21
N PHE A 81 -4.31 -4.57 -12.09
CA PHE A 81 -3.96 -5.23 -13.34
C PHE A 81 -2.45 -5.39 -13.44
N THR A 82 -1.98 -6.37 -14.21
CA THR A 82 -0.58 -6.35 -14.67
C THR A 82 -0.38 -5.14 -15.59
N ARG A 83 0.76 -4.47 -15.47
CA ARG A 83 0.99 -3.22 -16.20
C ARG A 83 1.20 -3.43 -17.70
N HIS A 84 1.83 -4.53 -18.12
CA HIS A 84 2.14 -4.78 -19.53
C HIS A 84 1.10 -5.66 -20.23
N SER A 85 0.69 -6.79 -19.65
CA SER A 85 -0.35 -7.64 -20.27
C SER A 85 -1.77 -7.13 -20.05
N ASN A 86 -1.98 -6.20 -19.11
CA ASN A 86 -3.30 -5.69 -18.72
C ASN A 86 -4.27 -6.78 -18.25
N GLU A 87 -3.73 -7.85 -17.67
CA GLU A 87 -4.51 -8.94 -17.11
C GLU A 87 -5.04 -8.55 -15.74
N PRO A 88 -6.31 -8.83 -15.43
CA PRO A 88 -6.89 -8.53 -14.13
C PRO A 88 -6.27 -9.44 -13.06
N ILE A 89 -5.79 -8.84 -11.98
CA ILE A 89 -5.27 -9.54 -10.81
C ILE A 89 -6.35 -9.65 -9.74
N GLY A 90 -7.05 -8.56 -9.47
CA GLY A 90 -8.10 -8.50 -8.46
C GLY A 90 -8.51 -7.08 -8.09
N THR A 91 -9.21 -6.94 -6.97
CA THR A 91 -9.75 -5.65 -6.51
C THR A 91 -9.51 -5.49 -5.02
N ILE A 92 -9.10 -4.29 -4.62
CA ILE A 92 -8.98 -3.87 -3.23
C ILE A 92 -10.21 -3.00 -2.89
N ASP A 93 -10.94 -3.37 -1.84
CA ASP A 93 -12.10 -2.62 -1.36
C ASP A 93 -11.68 -1.70 -0.22
N ILE A 94 -11.76 -0.38 -0.44
CA ILE A 94 -11.35 0.66 0.49
C ILE A 94 -12.60 1.38 0.98
N ARG A 95 -12.98 1.14 2.24
CA ARG A 95 -14.16 1.76 2.87
C ARG A 95 -13.80 2.40 4.19
N TYR A 96 -14.31 3.61 4.41
CA TYR A 96 -14.19 4.33 5.69
C TYR A 96 -12.75 4.36 6.22
N ALA A 97 -11.81 4.56 5.30
CA ALA A 97 -10.40 4.39 5.59
C ALA A 97 -9.86 5.55 6.43
N TYR A 98 -8.96 5.24 7.36
CA TYR A 98 -8.24 6.26 8.15
C TYR A 98 -6.78 6.35 7.72
N VAL A 99 -6.13 7.51 7.98
CA VAL A 99 -4.70 7.71 7.67
C VAL A 99 -3.84 6.57 8.22
N PHE A 100 -2.91 6.06 7.42
CA PHE A 100 -2.03 4.92 7.72
C PHE A 100 -2.69 3.54 7.69
N GLN A 101 -3.96 3.43 7.31
CA GLN A 101 -4.60 2.12 7.18
C GLN A 101 -4.07 1.38 5.94
N PRO A 102 -3.49 0.17 6.10
CA PRO A 102 -3.11 -0.66 4.98
C PRO A 102 -4.32 -1.45 4.43
N PHE A 103 -4.36 -1.61 3.12
CA PHE A 103 -5.27 -2.48 2.40
C PHE A 103 -4.48 -3.47 1.56
N GLU A 104 -4.98 -4.70 1.44
CA GLU A 104 -4.21 -5.81 0.88
C GLU A 104 -4.97 -6.56 -0.21
N LEU A 105 -4.20 -7.04 -1.19
CA LEU A 105 -4.63 -8.04 -2.17
C LEU A 105 -3.68 -9.23 -2.13
N LEU A 106 -4.25 -10.43 -1.95
CA LEU A 106 -3.51 -11.69 -2.05
C LEU A 106 -3.17 -11.98 -3.50
N LEU A 107 -1.91 -12.31 -3.77
CA LEU A 107 -1.40 -12.71 -5.07
C LEU A 107 -0.91 -14.15 -5.03
N SER A 108 -1.29 -14.94 -6.04
CA SER A 108 -0.66 -16.23 -6.28
C SER A 108 0.82 -16.06 -6.64
N SER A 109 1.59 -17.14 -6.62
CA SER A 109 2.98 -17.11 -7.10
C SER A 109 3.10 -16.64 -8.55
N GLU A 110 2.20 -17.09 -9.44
CA GLU A 110 2.14 -16.65 -10.84
C GLU A 110 1.86 -15.15 -10.95
N GLN A 111 0.87 -14.63 -10.21
CA GLN A 111 0.56 -13.20 -10.18
C GLN A 111 1.70 -12.38 -9.56
N THR A 112 2.40 -12.94 -8.56
CA THR A 112 3.56 -12.30 -7.93
C THR A 112 4.71 -12.19 -8.93
N ALA A 113 5.02 -13.26 -9.67
CA ALA A 113 6.01 -13.23 -10.74
C ALA A 113 5.64 -12.19 -11.81
N ALA A 114 4.39 -12.19 -12.27
CA ALA A 114 3.90 -11.22 -13.24
C ALA A 114 3.99 -9.76 -12.73
N ALA A 115 3.65 -9.52 -11.46
CA ALA A 115 3.78 -8.22 -10.83
C ALA A 115 5.23 -7.72 -10.78
N LEU A 116 6.17 -8.61 -10.41
CA LEU A 116 7.59 -8.29 -10.34
C LEU A 116 8.21 -8.03 -11.72
N GLU A 117 7.83 -8.81 -12.72
CA GLU A 117 8.35 -8.70 -14.08
C GLU A 117 7.75 -7.51 -14.83
N GLN A 118 6.43 -7.35 -14.74
CA GLN A 118 5.70 -6.40 -15.57
C GLN A 118 5.40 -5.08 -14.87
N GLY A 119 5.41 -5.09 -13.54
CA GLY A 119 4.78 -4.05 -12.74
C GLY A 119 3.27 -4.23 -12.63
N ILE A 120 2.66 -3.41 -11.79
CA ILE A 120 1.23 -3.38 -11.54
C ILE A 120 0.65 -2.04 -11.96
N ARG A 121 -0.56 -2.08 -12.48
CA ARG A 121 -1.40 -0.92 -12.73
C ARG A 121 -2.60 -0.94 -11.79
N LEU A 122 -2.87 0.21 -11.17
CA LEU A 122 -4.00 0.46 -10.29
C LEU A 122 -4.96 1.43 -10.97
N VAL A 123 -6.25 1.10 -10.93
CA VAL A 123 -7.33 1.94 -11.44
C VAL A 123 -8.41 2.04 -10.37
N ARG A 124 -8.79 3.26 -10.01
CA ARG A 124 -9.85 3.49 -9.03
C ARG A 124 -11.21 3.51 -9.69
N LYS A 125 -12.20 2.96 -8.98
CA LYS A 125 -13.61 2.96 -9.35
C LYS A 125 -14.46 3.48 -8.19
N GLY A 126 -15.22 4.53 -8.46
CA GLY A 126 -16.06 5.20 -7.47
C GLY A 126 -15.28 6.04 -6.47
N GLY A 127 -15.97 6.44 -5.41
CA GLY A 127 -15.49 7.41 -4.43
C GLY A 127 -15.65 8.87 -4.87
N ILE A 128 -15.74 9.78 -3.91
CA ILE A 128 -16.04 11.20 -4.15
C ILE A 128 -14.76 11.99 -4.47
N GLN A 129 -13.64 11.61 -3.85
CA GLN A 129 -12.36 12.30 -3.95
C GLN A 129 -11.24 11.32 -4.33
N PRO A 130 -10.16 11.75 -5.02
CA PRO A 130 -9.04 10.88 -5.37
C PRO A 130 -8.47 10.11 -4.18
N LEU A 131 -8.03 8.88 -4.41
CA LEU A 131 -7.38 8.07 -3.38
C LEU A 131 -5.89 8.44 -3.29
N TRP A 132 -5.51 9.09 -2.21
CA TRP A 132 -4.13 9.38 -1.84
C TRP A 132 -3.50 8.20 -1.13
N VAL A 133 -2.39 7.71 -1.69
CA VAL A 133 -1.57 6.63 -1.15
C VAL A 133 -0.18 7.21 -0.86
N PHE A 134 0.47 6.81 0.23
CA PHE A 134 1.85 7.20 0.46
C PHE A 134 2.73 6.74 -0.72
N ASP A 135 3.68 7.56 -1.15
CA ASP A 135 4.66 7.12 -2.15
C ASP A 135 5.88 6.50 -1.45
N ALA A 136 7.02 6.33 -2.14
CA ALA A 136 8.21 5.68 -1.59
C ALA A 136 8.88 6.41 -0.40
N LEU A 137 8.27 7.46 0.17
CA LEU A 137 8.67 8.15 1.40
C LEU A 137 10.19 8.46 1.46
N ASP A 138 10.70 9.02 0.36
CA ASP A 138 12.11 9.39 0.14
C ASP A 138 13.12 8.24 0.38
N GLY A 139 12.68 6.98 0.30
CA GLY A 139 13.55 5.81 0.51
C GLY A 139 13.93 5.56 1.98
N THR A 140 13.19 6.15 2.93
CA THR A 140 13.45 5.93 4.36
C THR A 140 13.06 4.50 4.76
N GLU A 141 14.04 3.67 5.14
CA GLU A 141 13.82 2.24 5.48
C GLU A 141 12.73 2.04 6.54
N GLU A 142 12.67 2.90 7.55
CA GLU A 142 11.67 2.83 8.64
C GLU A 142 10.23 3.01 8.16
N ARG A 143 10.04 3.50 6.93
CA ARG A 143 8.73 3.85 6.37
C ARG A 143 8.32 2.97 5.18
N VAL A 144 9.16 2.00 4.83
CA VAL A 144 8.93 1.07 3.72
C VAL A 144 7.58 0.33 3.85
N MET A 145 7.11 0.17 5.09
CA MET A 145 5.85 -0.48 5.43
C MET A 145 4.61 0.32 5.03
N PHE A 146 4.74 1.63 4.82
CA PHE A 146 3.65 2.50 4.40
C PHE A 146 3.64 2.74 2.89
N ALA A 147 4.81 2.68 2.25
CA ALA A 147 4.90 2.71 0.80
C ALA A 147 4.23 1.46 0.18
N PRO A 148 3.70 1.54 -1.05
CA PRO A 148 3.22 0.38 -1.80
C PRO A 148 4.31 -0.70 -1.87
N HIS A 149 4.00 -1.92 -1.48
CA HIS A 149 4.98 -3.00 -1.47
C HIS A 149 4.35 -4.38 -1.67
N LEU A 150 5.17 -5.35 -2.07
CA LEU A 150 4.85 -6.76 -1.98
C LEU A 150 5.43 -7.33 -0.69
N MET A 151 4.57 -7.97 0.10
CA MET A 151 4.97 -8.76 1.24
C MET A 151 5.07 -10.22 0.80
N ILE A 152 6.30 -10.74 0.71
CA ILE A 152 6.60 -12.11 0.28
C ILE A 152 6.80 -13.01 1.49
N GLY A 153 6.16 -14.18 1.47
CA GLY A 153 6.24 -15.19 2.52
C GLY A 153 4.88 -15.47 3.13
N GLU A 154 4.69 -16.70 3.61
CA GLU A 154 3.54 -17.01 4.46
C GLU A 154 3.88 -16.58 5.89
N PRO A 155 2.98 -15.89 6.61
CA PRO A 155 3.16 -15.61 8.04
C PRO A 155 3.04 -16.94 8.79
N ASP A 156 4.11 -17.72 8.78
CA ASP A 156 4.18 -19.06 9.37
C ASP A 156 4.48 -18.96 10.87
N CYS A 157 3.87 -17.97 11.54
CA CYS A 157 3.73 -17.83 12.99
C CYS A 157 3.01 -16.51 13.28
N ARG A 158 1.68 -16.55 13.42
CA ARG A 158 0.84 -15.38 13.75
C ARG A 158 1.22 -14.65 15.06
N ILE A 159 2.09 -15.25 15.88
CA ILE A 159 2.44 -14.73 17.21
C ILE A 159 3.77 -13.98 17.17
N GLU A 160 4.81 -14.50 16.51
CA GLU A 160 6.14 -13.87 16.52
C GLU A 160 6.19 -12.62 15.64
N GLU A 161 5.54 -12.63 14.48
CA GLU A 161 5.38 -11.44 13.64
C GLU A 161 4.42 -10.41 14.26
N ALA A 162 3.40 -10.87 14.99
CA ALA A 162 2.55 -9.98 15.79
C ALA A 162 3.33 -9.32 16.93
N LEU A 163 4.20 -10.07 17.63
CA LEU A 163 5.09 -9.53 18.66
C LEU A 163 6.11 -8.56 18.07
N HIS A 164 6.71 -8.88 16.92
CA HIS A 164 7.62 -7.98 16.22
C HIS A 164 6.92 -6.69 15.78
N THR A 165 5.68 -6.80 15.27
CA THR A 165 4.85 -5.65 14.91
C THR A 165 4.49 -4.82 16.15
N MET A 166 4.07 -5.46 17.26
CA MET A 166 3.75 -4.83 18.55
C MET A 166 4.94 -4.10 19.18
N LEU A 167 6.16 -4.59 18.94
CA LEU A 167 7.40 -3.99 19.46
C LEU A 167 8.03 -2.98 18.48
N SER A 168 7.48 -2.81 17.29
CA SER A 168 7.93 -1.84 16.29
C SER A 168 7.10 -0.55 16.34
N LEU A 169 7.57 0.51 15.67
CA LEU A 169 6.81 1.76 15.46
C LEU A 169 5.45 1.53 14.76
N SER A 170 5.25 0.38 14.14
CA SER A 170 3.98 -0.06 13.54
C SER A 170 2.88 -0.33 14.58
N SER A 171 3.24 -0.46 15.87
CA SER A 171 2.27 -0.60 16.97
C SER A 171 1.78 0.73 17.56
N LEU A 172 2.38 1.85 17.11
CA LEU A 172 1.84 3.17 17.42
C LEU A 172 0.47 3.30 16.74
N GLN A 173 -0.59 2.95 17.46
CA GLN A 173 -1.92 3.34 17.08
C GLN A 173 -1.94 4.87 16.96
N PRO A 174 -2.39 5.44 15.81
CA PRO A 174 -2.85 6.82 15.84
C PRO A 174 -4.08 6.83 16.76
N PHE A 175 -3.91 7.33 17.98
CA PHE A 175 -5.03 7.63 18.87
C PHE A 175 -5.88 8.73 18.21
N GLY A 176 -6.82 8.32 17.35
CA GLY A 176 -8.01 9.10 17.11
C GLY A 176 -8.89 8.90 18.34
N TRP A 177 -8.88 9.85 19.26
CA TRP A 177 -9.90 10.22 20.26
C TRP A 177 -9.20 11.00 21.39
N MET A 178 -9.01 12.31 21.19
CA MET A 178 -8.96 13.35 22.24
C MET A 178 -8.67 14.70 21.56
N GLU A 179 -9.64 15.24 20.81
CA GLU A 179 -9.87 16.68 20.94
C GLU A 179 -10.80 16.82 22.14
N GLY A 180 -10.22 17.21 23.27
CA GLY A 180 -10.92 17.32 24.55
C GLY A 180 -12.06 18.33 24.50
N CYS A 181 -13.06 18.11 25.36
CA CYS A 181 -14.08 19.09 25.69
C CYS A 181 -13.44 20.46 25.93
N ARG A 182 -13.83 21.47 25.14
CA ARG A 182 -13.65 22.85 25.56
C ARG A 182 -14.67 23.12 26.66
N GLU A 183 -14.21 23.43 27.87
CA GLU A 183 -15.01 24.15 28.84
C GLU A 183 -15.27 25.56 28.28
N GLU A 184 -16.53 25.85 27.94
CA GLU A 184 -17.00 27.23 27.78
C GLU A 184 -17.13 27.86 29.17
N SER A 185 -16.56 29.06 29.30
CA SER A 185 -16.66 29.94 30.48
C SER A 185 -17.95 30.76 30.45
#